data_AF-A0A6J7MDU9-F1
#
_entry.id   AF-A0A6J7MDU9-F1
#
_cell.length_a   1.000
_cell.length_b   1.000
_cell.length_c   1.000
_cell.angle_alpha   90.00
_cell.angle_beta   90.00
_cell.angle_gamma   90.00
#
_symmetry.space_group_name_H-M   'P 1'
#
loop_
_entity.id
_entity.type
_entity.pdbx_description
1 polymer ?
#
loop_
_entity_poly.entity_id
_entity_poly.type
_entity_poly.pdbx_seq_one_letter_code
_entity_poly.pdbx_strand_id
1 'polypeptide(L)'
;MKERTEKNGYTVGFVVGAGGVFAEDLGGGVSAATTTVWTGAFFAGLERVSTQAHSIYISRYQPGLEATVAWGMFDMKFKNNMPTGVFITTQMTNTSMTVTFWGTRIYDDIKAEFGPRKDIVPFTTIFDKSKTCLGQSGMEGFTIAVDRVFFRGGVEVKRETITTNYRPAPEVVCGKKPKPGEEPVDTSNGKPSDTKTPKPVVTPGADTAPAAAATPSPTPQSTKKPKPTPPPVEDAAPAPGR
;
A
#
# COMPACT_ATOMS: atom_id res chain seq x y z
N MET A 1 13.20 -10.38 8.10
CA MET A 1 14.05 -10.55 6.90
C MET A 1 15.40 -11.10 7.32
N LYS A 2 15.99 -12.05 6.58
CA LYS A 2 17.37 -12.53 6.84
C LYS A 2 18.40 -11.56 6.26
N GLU A 3 19.65 -11.67 6.67
CA GLU A 3 20.74 -10.87 6.11
C GLU A 3 20.85 -11.08 4.59
N ARG A 4 21.19 -10.01 3.85
CA ARG A 4 21.27 -10.01 2.38
C ARG A 4 22.54 -10.71 1.90
N THR A 5 22.52 -12.03 1.87
CA THR A 5 23.62 -12.86 1.37
C THR A 5 23.14 -13.81 0.27
N GLU A 6 24.03 -14.20 -0.64
CA GLU A 6 23.73 -15.20 -1.67
C GLU A 6 23.24 -16.52 -1.06
N LYS A 7 23.84 -16.95 0.06
CA LYS A 7 23.41 -18.13 0.83
C LYS A 7 21.96 -18.04 1.31
N ASN A 8 21.47 -16.83 1.57
CA ASN A 8 20.08 -16.58 1.96
C ASN A 8 19.15 -16.37 0.75
N GLY A 9 19.63 -16.61 -0.48
CA GLY A 9 18.86 -16.53 -1.72
C GLY A 9 18.76 -15.14 -2.33
N TYR A 10 19.58 -14.18 -1.88
CA TYR A 10 19.61 -12.83 -2.45
C TYR A 10 20.47 -12.79 -3.71
N THR A 11 19.99 -12.07 -4.72
CA THR A 11 20.71 -11.80 -5.96
C THR A 11 21.11 -10.33 -6.04
N VAL A 12 22.10 -10.02 -6.86
CA VAL A 12 22.50 -8.63 -7.14
C VAL A 12 21.41 -7.95 -7.98
N GLY A 13 21.13 -6.69 -7.66
CA GLY A 13 20.31 -5.81 -8.48
C GLY A 13 20.42 -4.36 -8.02
N PHE A 14 19.60 -3.48 -8.58
CA PHE A 14 19.68 -2.06 -8.25
C PHE A 14 19.05 -1.71 -6.89
N VAL A 15 19.81 -0.94 -6.11
CA VAL A 15 19.41 -0.30 -4.85
C VAL A 15 19.61 1.21 -4.94
N VAL A 16 18.86 1.98 -4.14
CA VAL A 16 19.07 3.42 -4.01
C VAL A 16 20.34 3.65 -3.19
N GLY A 17 21.41 4.10 -3.85
CA GLY A 17 22.69 4.40 -3.22
C GLY A 17 22.79 5.82 -2.68
N ALA A 18 24.02 6.22 -2.35
CA ALA A 18 24.30 7.55 -1.82
C ALA A 18 23.86 8.66 -2.79
N GLY A 19 23.27 9.72 -2.25
CA GLY A 19 22.82 10.88 -3.06
C GLY A 19 21.68 10.57 -4.03
N GLY A 20 20.99 9.43 -3.90
CA GLY A 20 19.93 9.04 -4.81
C GLY A 20 20.43 8.48 -6.15
N VAL A 21 21.71 8.09 -6.23
CA VAL A 21 22.27 7.41 -7.40
C VAL A 21 22.12 5.89 -7.21
N PHE A 22 21.58 5.21 -8.21
CA PHE A 22 21.45 3.75 -8.19
C PHE A 22 22.82 3.07 -8.14
N ALA A 23 22.92 2.03 -7.33
CA ALA A 23 24.06 1.15 -7.24
C ALA A 23 23.60 -0.31 -7.32
N GLU A 24 24.51 -1.22 -7.65
CA GLU A 24 24.24 -2.66 -7.56
C GLU A 24 24.59 -3.17 -6.17
N ASP A 25 23.68 -3.92 -5.56
CA ASP A 25 23.89 -4.57 -4.27
C ASP A 25 22.99 -5.82 -4.15
N LEU A 26 23.29 -6.69 -3.19
CA LEU A 26 22.47 -7.85 -2.89
C LEU A 26 21.08 -7.41 -2.40
N GLY A 27 20.05 -8.07 -2.93
CA GLY A 27 18.65 -7.75 -2.66
C GLY A 27 18.12 -6.55 -3.45
N GLY A 28 18.79 -6.13 -4.52
CA GLY A 28 18.16 -5.24 -5.49
C GLY A 28 16.83 -5.80 -6.00
N GLY A 29 15.79 -4.97 -6.01
CA GLY A 29 14.45 -5.35 -6.44
C GLY A 29 13.51 -5.89 -5.35
N VAL A 30 13.99 -6.19 -4.13
CA VAL A 30 13.12 -6.69 -3.04
C VAL A 30 11.99 -5.71 -2.67
N SER A 31 12.23 -4.41 -2.80
CA SER A 31 11.22 -3.38 -2.54
C SER A 31 10.05 -3.42 -3.54
N ALA A 32 10.21 -4.03 -4.72
CA ALA A 32 9.06 -4.29 -5.59
C ALA A 32 8.10 -5.27 -4.92
N ALA A 33 8.62 -6.32 -4.29
CA ALA A 33 7.79 -7.27 -3.56
C ALA A 33 7.16 -6.63 -2.31
N THR A 34 7.94 -5.86 -1.55
CA THR A 34 7.46 -5.12 -0.38
C THR A 34 6.35 -4.15 -0.74
N THR A 35 6.50 -3.41 -1.83
CA THR A 35 5.46 -2.48 -2.32
C THR A 35 4.20 -3.23 -2.73
N THR A 36 4.31 -4.35 -3.45
CA THR A 36 3.11 -5.14 -3.84
C THR A 36 2.35 -5.65 -2.62
N VAL A 37 3.05 -6.17 -1.61
CA VAL A 37 2.42 -6.64 -0.36
C VAL A 37 1.80 -5.47 0.41
N TRP A 38 2.51 -4.34 0.52
CA TRP A 38 2.00 -3.13 1.19
C TRP A 38 0.73 -2.62 0.52
N THR A 39 0.73 -2.50 -0.79
CA THR A 39 -0.44 -2.05 -1.56
C THR A 39 -1.62 -3.00 -1.37
N GLY A 40 -1.39 -4.32 -1.36
CA GLY A 40 -2.45 -5.28 -1.05
C GLY A 40 -2.99 -5.12 0.39
N ALA A 41 -2.12 -4.95 1.39
CA ALA A 41 -2.52 -4.70 2.77
C ALA A 41 -3.28 -3.37 2.94
N PHE A 42 -2.88 -2.34 2.18
CA PHE A 42 -3.55 -1.04 2.11
C PHE A 42 -4.99 -1.20 1.61
N PHE A 43 -5.22 -1.92 0.51
CA PHE A 43 -6.59 -2.11 0.00
C PHE A 43 -7.38 -3.17 0.77
N ALA A 44 -6.72 -4.09 1.48
CA ALA A 44 -7.37 -5.08 2.35
C ALA A 44 -7.82 -4.53 3.72
N GLY A 45 -7.63 -3.24 3.99
CA GLY A 45 -8.07 -2.63 5.25
C GLY A 45 -7.20 -2.93 6.46
N LEU A 46 -5.99 -3.47 6.28
CA LEU A 46 -5.06 -3.77 7.37
C LEU A 46 -4.47 -2.50 7.97
N GLU A 47 -4.20 -2.52 9.28
CA GLU A 47 -3.60 -1.39 9.98
C GLU A 47 -2.16 -1.19 9.53
N ARG A 48 -1.79 0.07 9.23
CA ARG A 48 -0.44 0.48 8.90
C ARG A 48 0.40 0.63 10.17
N VAL A 49 1.27 -0.32 10.47
CA VAL A 49 2.14 -0.27 11.67
C VAL A 49 3.46 0.42 11.36
N SER A 50 4.12 0.07 10.25
CA SER A 50 5.38 0.68 9.81
C SER A 50 5.47 0.60 8.30
N THR A 51 5.69 1.74 7.66
CA THR A 51 5.83 1.85 6.21
C THR A 51 6.78 2.99 5.92
N GLN A 52 7.76 2.75 5.04
CA GLN A 52 8.71 3.76 4.61
C GLN A 52 8.78 3.72 3.08
N ALA A 53 8.56 4.85 2.42
CA ALA A 53 8.80 4.98 0.99
C ALA A 53 10.31 5.12 0.71
N HIS A 54 10.72 4.91 -0.54
CA HIS A 54 12.07 5.26 -0.97
C HIS A 54 12.33 6.76 -0.76
N SER A 55 13.60 7.13 -0.57
CA SER A 55 14.00 8.53 -0.42
C SER A 55 13.88 9.35 -1.70
N ILE A 56 13.77 8.69 -2.84
CA ILE A 56 13.63 9.26 -4.19
C ILE A 56 12.41 8.62 -4.86
N TYR A 57 11.76 9.34 -5.78
CA TYR A 57 10.60 8.79 -6.49
C TYR A 57 11.04 7.86 -7.61
N ILE A 58 10.68 6.58 -7.51
CA ILE A 58 10.96 5.56 -8.53
C ILE A 58 9.71 5.37 -9.39
N SER A 59 9.80 5.70 -10.68
CA SER A 59 8.64 5.85 -11.58
C SER A 59 7.72 4.62 -11.73
N ARG A 60 8.21 3.43 -11.41
CA ARG A 60 7.43 2.17 -11.42
C ARG A 60 6.41 2.06 -10.29
N TYR A 61 6.48 2.90 -9.26
CA TYR A 61 5.52 2.89 -8.15
C TYR A 61 4.48 4.00 -8.28
N GLN A 62 3.34 3.83 -7.62
CA GLN A 62 2.42 4.96 -7.42
C GLN A 62 3.03 5.90 -6.38
N PRO A 63 3.14 7.21 -6.65
CA PRO A 63 3.75 8.15 -5.72
C PRO A 63 2.95 8.17 -4.40
N GLY A 64 3.64 8.07 -3.27
CA GLY A 64 3.05 8.04 -1.93
C GLY A 64 2.43 6.69 -1.53
N LEU A 65 2.29 5.73 -2.47
CA LEU A 65 1.76 4.39 -2.21
C LEU A 65 2.82 3.33 -2.56
N GLU A 66 3.88 3.32 -1.77
CA GLU A 66 4.98 2.38 -1.90
C GLU A 66 5.60 2.05 -0.54
N ALA A 67 6.40 0.99 -0.51
CA ALA A 67 7.16 0.62 0.68
C ALA A 67 8.52 0.02 0.28
N THR A 68 9.54 0.37 1.06
CA THR A 68 10.89 -0.19 0.97
C THR A 68 11.18 -1.09 2.16
N VAL A 69 12.09 -2.05 1.95
CA VAL A 69 12.65 -2.88 3.01
C VAL A 69 14.17 -2.83 2.88
N ALA A 70 14.85 -2.70 4.00
CA ALA A 70 16.31 -2.75 4.06
C ALA A 70 16.68 -3.48 5.35
N TRP A 71 17.38 -4.60 5.21
CA TRP A 71 17.80 -5.40 6.36
C TRP A 71 18.50 -4.52 7.42
N GLY A 72 18.02 -4.61 8.67
CA GLY A 72 18.53 -3.85 9.81
C GLY A 72 18.07 -2.39 9.91
N MET A 73 17.37 -1.85 8.90
CA MET A 73 17.02 -0.42 8.84
C MET A 73 15.52 -0.18 8.63
N PHE A 74 14.95 -0.70 7.54
CA PHE A 74 13.57 -0.46 7.16
C PHE A 74 12.81 -1.77 7.09
N ASP A 75 11.64 -1.78 7.71
CA ASP A 75 10.73 -2.90 7.67
C ASP A 75 9.30 -2.41 7.38
N MET A 76 8.56 -3.23 6.64
CA MET A 76 7.17 -2.98 6.31
C MET A 76 6.30 -3.89 7.18
N LYS A 77 5.50 -3.28 8.05
CA LYS A 77 4.66 -3.97 9.02
C LYS A 77 3.22 -3.49 8.90
N PHE A 78 2.30 -4.45 8.88
CA PHE A 78 0.87 -4.21 9.01
C PHE A 78 0.30 -5.14 10.07
N LYS A 79 -0.88 -4.80 10.59
CA LYS A 79 -1.59 -5.60 11.58
C LYS A 79 -3.03 -5.88 11.13
N ASN A 80 -3.45 -7.13 11.32
CA ASN A 80 -4.85 -7.50 11.18
C ASN A 80 -5.57 -7.22 12.51
N ASN A 81 -6.43 -6.20 12.54
CA ASN A 81 -7.30 -5.88 13.68
C ASN A 81 -8.72 -6.43 13.52
N MET A 82 -8.99 -7.20 12.46
CA MET A 82 -10.29 -7.80 12.23
C MET A 82 -10.48 -9.04 13.11
N PRO A 83 -11.72 -9.41 13.47
CA PRO A 83 -12.00 -10.60 14.27
C PRO A 83 -11.72 -11.91 13.51
N THR A 84 -11.59 -11.85 12.18
CA THR A 84 -11.33 -13.01 11.32
C THR A 84 -9.90 -12.99 10.77
N GLY A 85 -9.41 -14.18 10.41
CA GLY A 85 -8.10 -14.34 9.81
C GLY A 85 -8.02 -13.76 8.40
N VAL A 86 -6.81 -13.41 7.99
CA VAL A 86 -6.49 -13.03 6.61
C VAL A 86 -5.52 -14.06 6.06
N PHE A 87 -5.90 -14.68 4.94
CA PHE A 87 -5.06 -15.62 4.22
C PHE A 87 -4.41 -14.91 3.04
N ILE A 88 -3.08 -14.92 2.98
CA ILE A 88 -2.31 -14.23 1.95
C ILE A 88 -1.68 -15.27 1.05
N THR A 89 -1.98 -15.18 -0.25
CA THR A 89 -1.37 -16.03 -1.28
C THR A 89 -0.49 -15.20 -2.18
N THR A 90 0.58 -15.80 -2.70
CA THR A 90 1.46 -15.16 -3.68
C THR A 90 1.68 -16.10 -4.85
N GLN A 91 1.59 -15.56 -6.06
CA GLN A 91 1.93 -16.25 -7.30
C GLN A 91 3.00 -15.45 -8.02
N MET A 92 4.02 -16.12 -8.54
CA MET A 92 5.10 -15.47 -9.27
C MET A 92 5.32 -16.12 -10.62
N THR A 93 5.61 -15.29 -11.61
CA THR A 93 6.20 -15.67 -12.89
C THR A 93 7.59 -15.06 -13.00
N ASN A 94 8.28 -15.28 -14.12
CA ASN A 94 9.58 -14.64 -14.38
C ASN A 94 9.49 -13.11 -14.46
N THR A 95 8.29 -12.53 -14.66
CA THR A 95 8.12 -11.10 -14.92
C THR A 95 7.06 -10.43 -14.04
N SER A 96 6.32 -11.19 -13.21
CA SER A 96 5.24 -10.66 -12.39
C SER A 96 5.14 -11.36 -11.04
N MET A 97 4.66 -10.62 -10.03
CA MET A 97 4.24 -11.16 -8.75
C MET A 97 2.85 -10.65 -8.42
N THR A 98 1.94 -11.57 -8.13
CA THR A 98 0.58 -11.29 -7.69
C THR A 98 0.45 -11.67 -6.23
N VAL A 99 0.01 -10.73 -5.39
CA VAL A 99 -0.31 -10.99 -3.99
C VAL A 99 -1.82 -10.84 -3.81
N THR A 100 -2.47 -11.85 -3.26
CA THR A 100 -3.92 -11.85 -3.01
C THR A 100 -4.16 -11.96 -1.51
N PHE A 101 -5.03 -11.09 -1.01
CA PHE A 101 -5.48 -11.07 0.37
C PHE A 101 -6.91 -11.59 0.42
N TRP A 102 -7.11 -12.71 1.10
CA TRP A 102 -8.40 -13.35 1.34
C TRP A 102 -8.82 -13.09 2.78
N GLY A 103 -10.07 -12.70 3.01
CA GLY A 103 -10.59 -12.45 4.35
C GLY A 103 -12.06 -12.07 4.32
N THR A 104 -12.61 -11.82 5.51
CA THR A 104 -13.97 -11.30 5.64
C THR A 104 -13.95 -9.78 5.50
N ARG A 105 -14.65 -9.23 4.50
CA ARG A 105 -14.73 -7.78 4.30
C ARG A 105 -15.52 -7.14 5.45
N ILE A 106 -14.95 -6.09 6.05
CA ILE A 106 -15.60 -5.23 7.05
C ILE A 106 -15.85 -3.80 6.55
N TYR A 107 -15.31 -3.49 5.36
CA TYR A 107 -15.51 -2.27 4.59
C TYR A 107 -15.97 -2.69 3.20
N ASP A 108 -16.90 -1.94 2.63
CA ASP A 108 -17.42 -2.22 1.29
C ASP A 108 -16.39 -1.83 0.23
N ASP A 109 -15.68 -0.73 0.50
CA ASP A 109 -14.65 -0.18 -0.39
C ASP A 109 -13.57 0.55 0.41
N ILE A 110 -12.35 0.55 -0.14
CA ILE A 110 -11.23 1.33 0.35
C ILE A 110 -10.56 1.99 -0.85
N LYS A 111 -10.56 3.32 -0.87
CA LYS A 111 -10.01 4.11 -1.98
C LYS A 111 -8.68 4.74 -1.60
N ALA A 112 -7.83 4.93 -2.61
CA ALA A 112 -6.65 5.79 -2.52
C ALA A 112 -6.94 7.09 -3.30
N GLU A 113 -6.97 8.21 -2.60
CA GLU A 113 -7.10 9.54 -3.19
C GLU A 113 -5.73 10.22 -3.18
N PHE A 114 -5.19 10.51 -4.36
CA PHE A 114 -3.86 11.08 -4.52
C PHE A 114 -3.94 12.61 -4.59
N GLY A 115 -3.27 13.29 -3.66
CA GLY A 115 -3.10 14.73 -3.71
C GLY A 115 -2.13 15.19 -4.80
N PRO A 116 -2.05 16.50 -5.07
CA PRO A 116 -1.07 17.05 -6.01
C PRO A 116 0.35 16.90 -5.46
N ARG A 117 1.33 16.85 -6.38
CA ARG A 117 2.74 17.01 -6.01
C ARG A 117 2.97 18.47 -5.58
N LYS A 118 3.61 18.64 -4.42
CA LYS A 118 3.95 19.94 -3.83
C LYS A 118 5.46 20.03 -3.60
N ASP A 119 5.95 21.23 -3.34
CA ASP A 119 7.37 21.48 -2.99
C ASP A 119 8.34 20.84 -3.99
N ILE A 120 8.06 21.05 -5.29
CA ILE A 120 8.83 20.43 -6.36
C ILE A 120 10.26 20.99 -6.34
N VAL A 121 11.25 20.09 -6.30
CA VAL A 121 12.66 20.42 -6.33
C VAL A 121 13.27 19.81 -7.60
N PRO A 122 13.86 20.62 -8.50
CA PRO A 122 14.46 20.10 -9.73
C PRO A 122 15.66 19.18 -9.42
N PHE A 123 15.94 18.25 -10.32
CA PHE A 123 17.14 17.45 -10.25
C PHE A 123 18.37 18.20 -10.77
N THR A 124 19.55 17.65 -10.49
CA THR A 124 20.82 18.11 -11.05
C THR A 124 21.37 17.06 -12.02
N THR A 125 22.33 17.42 -12.87
CA THR A 125 23.01 16.45 -13.75
C THR A 125 24.44 16.22 -13.27
N ILE A 126 24.82 14.95 -13.16
CA ILE A 126 26.17 14.49 -12.84
C ILE A 126 26.74 13.76 -14.06
N PHE A 127 28.00 14.03 -14.36
CA PHE A 127 28.75 13.33 -15.41
C PHE A 127 29.74 12.38 -14.75
N ASP A 128 29.61 11.09 -15.02
CA ASP A 128 30.52 10.07 -14.52
C ASP A 128 31.33 9.44 -15.66
N LYS A 129 32.66 9.55 -15.57
CA LYS A 129 33.62 9.00 -16.54
C LYS A 129 34.07 7.59 -16.19
N SER A 130 33.61 7.04 -15.06
CA SER A 130 33.99 5.70 -14.61
C SER A 130 33.52 4.65 -15.61
N LYS A 131 34.29 3.56 -15.74
CA LYS A 131 33.89 2.41 -16.58
C LYS A 131 32.70 1.64 -15.99
N THR A 132 32.40 1.89 -14.73
CA THR A 132 31.29 1.29 -13.96
C THR A 132 30.09 2.24 -13.86
N CYS A 133 30.05 3.29 -14.68
CA CYS A 133 28.96 4.25 -14.65
C CYS A 133 27.62 3.57 -14.94
N LEU A 134 26.66 3.80 -14.06
CA LEU A 134 25.28 3.37 -14.23
C LEU A 134 24.43 4.61 -14.57
N GLY A 135 24.10 4.77 -15.84
CA GLY A 135 23.30 5.92 -16.29
C GLY A 135 21.93 5.96 -15.62
N GLN A 136 21.47 7.12 -15.20
CA GLN A 136 20.24 7.29 -14.43
C GLN A 136 19.47 8.51 -14.93
N SER A 137 18.14 8.40 -15.07
CA SER A 137 17.30 9.59 -15.32
C SER A 137 17.20 10.45 -14.08
N GLY A 138 17.23 11.77 -14.27
CA GLY A 138 16.93 12.71 -13.20
C GLY A 138 15.52 12.55 -12.67
N MET A 139 15.36 12.69 -11.36
CA MET A 139 14.07 12.62 -10.68
C MET A 139 13.89 13.87 -9.85
N GLU A 140 12.81 14.60 -10.11
CA GLU A 140 12.42 15.73 -9.27
C GLU A 140 12.05 15.25 -7.86
N GLY A 141 12.43 16.03 -6.86
CA GLY A 141 11.91 15.89 -5.51
C GLY A 141 10.53 16.52 -5.42
N PHE A 142 9.69 16.01 -4.53
CA PHE A 142 8.37 16.56 -4.23
C PHE A 142 7.78 15.92 -2.98
N THR A 143 6.80 16.60 -2.38
CA THR A 143 5.93 16.04 -1.34
C THR A 143 4.59 15.63 -1.97
N ILE A 144 4.04 14.49 -1.54
CA ILE A 144 2.69 14.06 -1.91
C ILE A 144 1.96 13.51 -0.68
N ALA A 145 0.65 13.77 -0.61
CA ALA A 145 -0.24 13.15 0.36
C ALA A 145 -1.18 12.17 -0.37
N VAL A 146 -1.37 10.99 0.22
CA VAL A 146 -2.33 9.97 -0.25
C VAL A 146 -3.29 9.69 0.87
N ASP A 147 -4.58 9.94 0.63
CA ASP A 147 -5.64 9.60 1.57
C ASP A 147 -6.14 8.18 1.29
N ARG A 148 -6.15 7.36 2.35
CA ARG A 148 -6.83 6.07 2.39
C ARG A 148 -8.21 6.27 2.99
N VAL A 149 -9.23 6.09 2.16
CA VAL A 149 -10.63 6.40 2.52
C VAL A 149 -11.41 5.10 2.61
N PHE A 150 -12.06 4.87 3.75
CA PHE A 150 -12.78 3.62 4.04
C PHE A 150 -14.28 3.87 3.98
N PHE A 151 -15.00 2.99 3.29
CA PHE A 151 -16.44 3.06 3.12
C PHE A 151 -17.15 1.87 3.76
N ARG A 152 -18.30 2.13 4.41
CA ARG A 152 -19.23 1.11 4.93
C ARG A 152 -20.66 1.62 4.81
N GLY A 153 -21.57 0.82 4.28
CA GLY A 153 -22.92 1.26 3.91
C GLY A 153 -22.90 2.37 2.85
N GLY A 154 -21.88 2.42 1.99
CA GLY A 154 -21.69 3.48 1.00
C GLY A 154 -21.29 4.86 1.55
N VAL A 155 -21.09 5.00 2.87
CA VAL A 155 -20.63 6.25 3.50
C VAL A 155 -19.18 6.14 3.94
N GLU A 156 -18.46 7.26 3.92
CA GLU A 156 -17.10 7.36 4.47
C GLU A 156 -17.15 7.18 5.99
N VAL A 157 -16.39 6.22 6.52
CA VAL A 157 -16.33 5.92 7.95
C VAL A 157 -14.97 6.19 8.57
N LYS A 158 -13.93 6.33 7.75
CA LYS A 158 -12.55 6.59 8.20
C LYS A 158 -11.71 7.15 7.05
N ARG A 159 -10.76 8.02 7.39
CA ARG A 159 -9.74 8.56 6.48
C ARG A 159 -8.36 8.52 7.15
N GLU A 160 -7.36 8.06 6.43
CA GLU A 160 -5.95 8.07 6.87
C GLU A 160 -5.09 8.76 5.82
N THR A 161 -4.43 9.87 6.17
CA THR A 161 -3.50 10.55 5.27
C THR A 161 -2.09 10.00 5.45
N ILE A 162 -1.46 9.61 4.34
CA ILE A 162 -0.04 9.22 4.28
C ILE A 162 0.70 10.30 3.51
N THR A 163 1.64 10.98 4.15
CA THR A 163 2.49 11.98 3.50
C THR A 163 3.87 11.41 3.24
N THR A 164 4.34 11.56 2.00
CA THR A 164 5.66 11.12 1.57
C THR A 164 6.42 12.30 0.98
N ASN A 165 7.65 12.49 1.44
CA ASN A 165 8.59 13.46 0.87
C ASN A 165 9.68 12.71 0.09
N TYR A 166 9.81 13.02 -1.19
CA TYR A 166 10.86 12.54 -2.06
C TYR A 166 11.90 13.64 -2.25
N ARG A 167 13.18 13.28 -2.08
CA ARG A 167 14.31 14.12 -2.43
C ARG A 167 14.54 14.05 -3.94
N PRO A 168 15.08 15.12 -4.56
CA PRO A 168 15.52 15.02 -5.95
C PRO A 168 16.68 14.03 -6.06
N ALA A 169 16.72 13.31 -7.17
CA ALA A 169 17.83 12.43 -7.53
C ALA A 169 18.46 12.94 -8.83
N PRO A 170 19.80 12.96 -8.92
CA PRO A 170 20.45 13.50 -10.09
C PRO A 170 20.19 12.64 -11.32
N GLU A 171 20.21 13.27 -12.48
CA GLU A 171 20.49 12.60 -13.74
C GLU A 171 21.97 12.22 -13.76
N VAL A 172 22.28 10.97 -14.10
CA VAL A 172 23.66 10.50 -14.26
C VAL A 172 23.88 10.20 -15.73
N VAL A 173 24.75 10.99 -16.35
CA VAL A 173 25.18 10.83 -17.73
C VAL A 173 26.57 10.19 -17.73
N CYS A 174 26.69 9.02 -18.37
CA CYS A 174 27.98 8.36 -18.51
C CYS A 174 28.80 9.07 -19.59
N GLY A 175 30.00 9.52 -19.21
CA GLY A 175 30.93 10.21 -20.08
C GLY A 175 31.47 11.50 -19.50
N LYS A 176 32.16 12.27 -20.36
CA LYS A 176 32.72 13.57 -19.98
C LYS A 176 31.62 14.63 -20.05
N LYS A 177 31.63 15.57 -19.10
CA LYS A 177 30.85 16.80 -19.21
C LYS A 177 31.20 17.49 -20.55
N PRO A 178 30.21 17.78 -21.42
CA PRO A 178 30.47 18.47 -22.68
C PRO A 178 31.02 19.87 -22.43
N LYS A 179 31.81 20.38 -23.38
CA LYS A 179 32.26 21.77 -23.34
C LYS A 179 31.07 22.71 -23.60
N PRO A 180 31.11 23.98 -23.14
CA PRO A 180 30.07 24.94 -23.47
C PRO A 180 29.86 25.03 -24.99
N GLY A 181 28.65 24.75 -25.46
CA GLY A 181 28.28 24.75 -26.88
C GLY A 181 28.27 23.38 -27.59
N GLU A 182 28.61 22.29 -26.89
CA GLU A 182 28.55 20.92 -27.40
C GLU A 182 27.36 20.18 -26.76
N GLU A 183 26.51 19.51 -27.56
CA GLU A 183 25.41 18.72 -27.00
C GLU A 183 25.95 17.50 -26.24
N PRO A 184 25.33 17.11 -25.10
CA PRO A 184 25.73 15.92 -24.37
C PRO A 184 25.56 14.67 -25.26
N VAL A 185 26.65 13.95 -25.51
CA VAL A 185 26.60 12.64 -26.17
C VAL A 185 26.19 11.60 -25.13
N ASP A 186 24.94 11.16 -25.19
CA ASP A 186 24.46 10.02 -24.40
C ASP A 186 25.08 8.73 -24.93
N THR A 187 25.99 8.14 -24.15
CA THR A 187 26.62 6.84 -24.47
C THR A 187 26.02 5.69 -23.67
N SER A 188 24.80 5.84 -23.12
CA SER A 188 24.18 4.90 -22.17
C SER A 188 23.76 3.55 -22.76
N ASN A 189 24.73 2.71 -23.12
CA ASN A 189 24.53 1.26 -23.04
C ASN A 189 24.40 0.89 -21.55
N GLY A 190 23.18 0.57 -21.11
CA GLY A 190 22.94 -0.05 -19.80
C GLY A 190 22.30 0.83 -18.72
N LYS A 191 21.57 1.89 -19.07
CA LYS A 191 20.75 2.68 -18.12
C LYS A 191 19.93 1.74 -17.21
N PRO A 192 20.15 1.69 -15.88
CA PRO A 192 19.12 1.26 -14.94
C PRO A 192 17.86 2.07 -15.21
N SER A 193 16.96 1.43 -15.94
CA SER A 193 15.65 1.97 -16.23
C SER A 193 14.70 1.36 -15.23
N ASP A 194 14.09 2.21 -14.41
CA ASP A 194 12.97 1.84 -13.54
C ASP A 194 11.83 1.15 -14.31
N THR A 195 11.79 1.30 -15.64
CA THR A 195 10.74 0.82 -16.54
C THR A 195 10.74 -0.69 -16.79
N LYS A 196 11.77 -1.46 -16.42
CA LYS A 196 11.81 -2.91 -16.72
C LYS A 196 10.84 -3.76 -15.87
N THR A 197 10.22 -3.21 -14.83
CA THR A 197 9.26 -3.95 -13.99
C THR A 197 7.85 -3.38 -14.14
N PRO A 198 6.83 -4.21 -14.38
CA PRO A 198 5.44 -3.76 -14.40
C PRO A 198 5.07 -3.04 -13.11
N LYS A 199 4.34 -1.94 -13.23
CA LYS A 199 3.75 -1.23 -12.10
C LYS A 199 2.81 -2.16 -11.33
N PRO A 200 2.83 -2.17 -9.99
CA PRO A 200 1.84 -2.91 -9.22
C PRO A 200 0.44 -2.42 -9.59
N VAL A 201 -0.38 -3.32 -10.14
CA VAL A 201 -1.79 -3.08 -10.44
C VAL A 201 -2.61 -3.76 -9.36
N VAL A 202 -3.56 -3.03 -8.80
CA VAL A 202 -4.54 -3.57 -7.87
C VAL A 202 -5.82 -3.80 -8.64
N THR A 203 -6.24 -5.06 -8.69
CA THR A 203 -7.54 -5.43 -9.24
C THR A 203 -8.45 -5.77 -8.06
N PRO A 204 -9.62 -5.12 -7.92
CA PRO A 204 -10.63 -5.57 -6.98
C PRO A 204 -10.98 -7.03 -7.27
N GLY A 205 -10.93 -7.90 -6.26
CA GLY A 205 -11.38 -9.27 -6.42
C GLY A 205 -12.86 -9.28 -6.80
N ALA A 206 -13.19 -9.90 -7.94
CA ALA A 206 -14.57 -10.19 -8.29
C ALA A 206 -15.10 -11.21 -7.27
N ASP A 207 -15.97 -10.75 -6.37
CA ASP A 207 -16.65 -11.62 -5.43
C ASP A 207 -17.54 -12.59 -6.24
N THR A 208 -17.07 -13.83 -6.44
CA THR A 208 -17.99 -14.93 -6.72
C THR A 208 -18.14 -15.73 -5.44
N ALA A 209 -18.74 -15.10 -4.43
CA ALA A 209 -19.45 -15.85 -3.41
C ALA A 209 -20.88 -16.07 -3.95
N PRO A 210 -21.38 -17.31 -4.04
CA PRO A 210 -22.77 -17.54 -4.37
C PRO A 210 -23.62 -16.79 -3.35
N ALA A 211 -24.61 -16.04 -3.83
CA ALA A 211 -25.66 -15.51 -3.00
C ALA A 211 -26.20 -16.66 -2.14
N ALA A 212 -25.91 -16.64 -0.84
CA ALA A 212 -26.65 -17.44 0.11
C ALA A 212 -28.11 -17.02 -0.08
N ALA A 213 -28.92 -17.95 -0.60
CA ALA A 213 -30.33 -17.74 -0.83
C ALA A 213 -30.94 -17.16 0.44
N ALA A 214 -31.37 -15.90 0.35
CA ALA A 214 -32.19 -15.29 1.37
C ALA A 214 -33.41 -16.18 1.55
N THR A 215 -33.45 -16.93 2.64
CA THR A 215 -34.68 -17.52 3.14
C THR A 215 -35.57 -16.33 3.49
N PRO A 216 -36.78 -16.20 2.94
CA PRO A 216 -37.63 -15.07 3.30
C PRO A 216 -37.98 -15.16 4.78
N SER A 217 -37.55 -14.15 5.55
CA SER A 217 -38.07 -13.90 6.90
C SER A 217 -39.59 -13.76 6.83
N PRO A 218 -40.34 -14.37 7.76
CA PRO A 218 -41.79 -14.29 7.77
C PRO A 218 -42.27 -12.86 8.09
N THR A 219 -43.26 -12.42 7.32
CA THR A 219 -44.00 -11.15 7.48
C THR A 219 -44.47 -10.96 8.93
N PRO A 220 -44.31 -9.77 9.54
CA PRO A 220 -44.87 -9.50 10.86
C PRO A 220 -46.41 -9.50 10.79
N GLN A 221 -47.03 -10.49 11.42
CA GLN A 221 -48.46 -10.49 11.68
C GLN A 221 -48.80 -9.40 12.69
N SER A 222 -49.77 -8.57 12.33
CA SER A 222 -50.42 -7.57 13.17
C SER A 222 -51.02 -8.24 14.41
N THR A 223 -50.41 -8.02 15.58
CA THR A 223 -50.96 -8.44 16.86
C THR A 223 -52.02 -7.42 17.31
N LYS A 224 -53.27 -7.89 17.40
CA LYS A 224 -54.37 -7.14 18.00
C LYS A 224 -54.02 -6.76 19.45
N LYS A 225 -54.23 -5.49 19.77
CA LYS A 225 -54.11 -4.87 21.10
C LYS A 225 -54.86 -5.69 22.18
N PRO A 226 -54.21 -6.07 23.30
CA PRO A 226 -54.91 -6.70 24.42
C PRO A 226 -55.91 -5.75 25.08
N LYS A 227 -57.09 -6.29 25.43
CA LYS A 227 -58.14 -5.63 26.22
C LYS A 227 -57.64 -5.42 27.66
N PRO A 228 -57.87 -4.25 28.29
CA PRO A 228 -57.43 -4.02 29.67
C PRO A 228 -58.21 -4.89 30.66
N THR A 229 -57.48 -5.49 31.60
CA THR A 229 -57.98 -6.27 32.74
C THR A 229 -58.65 -5.34 33.77
N PRO A 230 -59.80 -5.71 34.34
CA PRO A 230 -60.41 -4.93 35.43
C PRO A 230 -59.56 -5.01 36.72
N PRO A 231 -59.63 -3.99 37.61
CA PRO A 231 -58.85 -3.95 38.83
C PRO A 231 -59.29 -5.03 39.84
N PRO A 232 -58.41 -5.45 40.77
CA PRO A 232 -58.73 -6.45 41.78
C PRO A 232 -59.80 -5.95 42.76
N VAL A 233 -60.73 -6.83 43.10
CA VAL A 233 -61.71 -6.64 44.17
C VAL A 233 -60.99 -6.78 45.51
N GLU A 234 -61.19 -5.80 46.39
CA GLU A 234 -60.64 -5.70 47.72
C GLU A 234 -61.44 -6.60 48.68
N ASP A 235 -60.89 -7.75 49.07
CA ASP A 235 -61.48 -8.59 50.12
C ASP A 235 -61.05 -8.08 51.50
N ALA A 236 -62.03 -7.54 52.22
CA ALA A 236 -61.92 -7.07 53.59
C ALA A 236 -61.62 -8.23 54.56
N ALA A 237 -60.61 -8.05 55.40
CA ALA A 237 -60.29 -8.94 56.50
C ALA A 237 -61.37 -8.89 57.61
N PRO A 238 -61.81 -10.04 58.16
CA PRO A 238 -62.57 -10.05 59.40
C PRO A 238 -61.63 -10.12 60.62
N ALA A 239 -61.72 -9.13 61.52
CA ALA A 239 -61.36 -9.27 62.93
C ALA A 239 -62.58 -9.88 63.67
N PRO A 240 -62.44 -10.63 64.79
CA PRO A 240 -61.93 -10.05 66.04
C PRO A 240 -61.14 -11.00 66.96
N GLY A 241 -60.36 -10.38 67.86
CA GLY A 241 -59.94 -10.98 69.12
C GLY A 241 -60.65 -10.31 70.29
N ARG A 242 -61.60 -11.03 70.90
CA ARG A 242 -61.85 -11.20 72.35
C ARG A 242 -63.13 -11.99 72.55
#